data_AF-A0A3A8YYA6-F1
#
_entry.id   AF-A0A3A8YYA6-F1
#
_cell.length_a   1.000
_cell.length_b   1.000
_cell.length_c   1.000
_cell.angle_alpha   90.00
_cell.angle_beta   90.00
_cell.angle_gamma   90.00
#
_symmetry.space_group_name_H-M   'P 1'
#
loop_
_entity.id
_entity.type
_entity.pdbx_description
1 polymer ?
#
loop_
_entity_poly.entity_id
_entity_poly.type
_entity_poly.pdbx_seq_one_letter_code
_entity_poly.pdbx_strand_id
1 'polypeptide(L)' 'MKYICIACGKEITEKDTIGINKKLLGNKVKSLYCMPCLADYLGTTVEDLNEKIEEFKEEGCKLFS' A
#
# COMPACT_ATOMS: atom_id res chain seq x y z
N MET A 1 -10.93 -3.57 -11.41
CA MET A 1 -9.98 -2.50 -11.80
C MET A 1 -8.60 -3.02 -11.48
N LYS A 2 -7.71 -3.12 -12.48
CA LYS A 2 -6.35 -3.63 -12.29
C LYS A 2 -5.45 -2.45 -11.99
N TYR A 3 -4.68 -2.54 -10.91
CA TYR A 3 -3.65 -1.54 -10.61
C TYR A 3 -2.30 -2.11 -10.98
N ILE A 4 -1.39 -1.25 -11.43
CA ILE A 4 -0.04 -1.65 -11.82
C ILE A 4 0.95 -0.81 -11.02
N CYS A 5 1.97 -1.48 -10.49
CA CYS A 5 3.08 -0.83 -9.81
C CYS A 5 3.81 0.09 -10.78
N ILE A 6 3.92 1.38 -10.45
CA ILE A 6 4.63 2.37 -11.29
C ILE A 6 6.14 2.09 -11.37
N ALA A 7 6.73 1.43 -10.38
CA ALA A 7 8.16 1.16 -10.33
C ALA A 7 8.56 -0.09 -11.13
N CYS A 8 7.81 -1.19 -11.01
CA CYS A 8 8.21 -2.49 -11.57
C CYS A 8 7.20 -3.10 -12.55
N GLY A 9 6.06 -2.45 -12.80
CA GLY A 9 5.04 -2.96 -13.72
C GLY A 9 4.25 -4.17 -13.19
N LYS A 10 4.47 -4.59 -11.93
CA LYS A 10 3.73 -5.71 -11.33
C LYS A 10 2.26 -5.36 -11.15
N GLU A 11 1.37 -6.28 -11.49
CA GLU A 11 -0.05 -6.14 -11.18
C GLU A 11 -0.28 -6.18 -9.65
N ILE A 12 -1.07 -5.23 -9.16
CA ILE A 12 -1.48 -5.10 -7.77
C ILE A 12 -2.97 -5.47 -7.69
N THR A 13 -3.23 -6.61 -7.07
CA THR A 13 -4.58 -7.13 -6.83
C THR A 13 -4.98 -7.07 -5.35
N GLU A 14 -4.00 -6.90 -4.46
CA GLU A 14 -4.16 -6.92 -3.02
C GLU A 14 -4.79 -5.61 -2.52
N LYS A 15 -5.96 -5.71 -1.85
CA LYS A 15 -6.67 -4.57 -1.29
C LYS A 15 -5.81 -3.79 -0.30
N ASP A 16 -5.04 -4.52 0.51
CA ASP A 16 -4.16 -3.95 1.53
C ASP A 16 -3.03 -3.11 0.89
N THR A 17 -2.41 -3.61 -0.19
CA THR A 17 -1.43 -2.82 -0.96
C THR A 17 -2.06 -1.54 -1.53
N ILE A 18 -3.28 -1.60 -2.06
CA ILE A 18 -3.97 -0.41 -2.57
C ILE A 18 -4.32 0.56 -1.43
N GLY A 19 -4.79 0.02 -0.30
CA GLY A 19 -5.16 0.78 0.90
C GLY A 19 -3.98 1.52 1.50
N ILE A 20 -2.84 0.85 1.67
CA ILE A 20 -1.64 1.43 2.28
C ILE A 20 -1.02 2.50 1.38
N ASN A 21 -1.04 2.32 0.06
CA ASN A 21 -0.64 3.36 -0.87
C ASN A 21 -1.51 4.61 -0.72
N LYS A 22 -2.84 4.47 -0.66
CA LYS A 22 -3.77 5.60 -0.45
C LYS A 22 -3.61 6.24 0.93
N LYS A 23 -3.34 5.43 1.96
CA LYS A 23 -3.17 5.89 3.34
C LYS A 23 -1.88 6.69 3.52
N LEU A 24 -0.76 6.21 2.96
CA LEU A 24 0.57 6.81 3.11
C LEU A 24 0.86 7.91 2.07
N LEU A 25 0.48 7.70 0.80
CA LEU A 25 0.75 8.64 -0.30
C LEU A 25 -0.42 9.61 -0.55
N GLY A 26 -1.56 9.40 0.10
CA GLY A 26 -2.76 10.22 0.02
C GLY A 26 -3.87 9.63 -0.84
N ASN A 27 -5.12 9.94 -0.49
CA ASN A 27 -6.33 9.36 -1.10
C ASN A 27 -6.48 9.60 -2.61
N LYS A 28 -5.77 10.58 -3.18
CA LYS A 28 -5.80 10.94 -4.61
C LYS A 28 -4.59 10.44 -5.40
N VAL A 29 -3.81 9.51 -4.83
CA VAL A 29 -2.64 8.97 -5.52
C VAL A 29 -3.06 8.27 -6.82
N LYS A 30 -2.45 8.68 -7.93
CA LYS A 30 -2.70 8.10 -9.27
C LYS A 30 -1.79 6.91 -9.57
N SER A 31 -0.65 6.85 -8.89
CA SER A 31 0.40 5.87 -9.07
C SER A 31 0.50 5.00 -7.83
N LEU A 32 0.33 3.69 -7.98
CA LEU A 32 0.48 2.77 -6.86
C LEU A 32 1.82 2.04 -6.98
N TYR A 33 2.35 1.64 -5.84
CA TYR A 33 3.51 0.78 -5.71
C TYR A 33 3.07 -0.58 -5.16
N CYS A 34 3.64 -1.66 -5.66
CA CYS A 34 3.52 -2.93 -4.96
C CYS A 34 4.30 -2.85 -3.63
N MET A 35 3.99 -3.73 -2.69
CA MET A 35 4.57 -3.72 -1.35
C MET A 35 6.11 -3.56 -1.30
N PRO A 36 6.91 -4.35 -2.04
CA PRO A 36 8.37 -4.20 -1.99
C PRO A 36 8.85 -2.87 -2.57
N CYS A 37 8.24 -2.38 -3.65
CA CYS A 37 8.60 -1.08 -4.23
C CYS A 37 8.16 0.09 -3.34
N LEU A 38 7.05 -0.07 -2.61
CA LEU A 38 6.61 0.92 -1.64
C LEU A 38 7.56 0.98 -0.45
N ALA A 39 8.00 -0.19 0.02
CA ALA A 39 8.98 -0.32 1.10
C ALA A 39 10.30 0.38 0.72
N ASP A 40 10.82 0.09 -0.47
CA ASP A 40 12.02 0.72 -1.02
C ASP A 40 11.86 2.25 -1.18
N TYR A 41 10.72 2.70 -1.72
CA TYR A 41 10.41 4.12 -1.88
C TYR A 41 10.35 4.89 -0.55
N LEU A 42 9.84 4.25 0.51
CA LEU A 42 9.72 4.84 1.85
C LEU A 42 10.95 4.59 2.73
N GLY A 43 11.95 3.82 2.25
CA GLY A 43 13.12 3.43 3.03
C GLY A 43 12.78 2.55 4.24
N THR A 44 11.76 1.70 4.11
CA THR A 44 11.26 0.79 5.17
C THR A 44 11.22 -0.65 4.65
N THR A 45 10.77 -1.60 5.46
CA THR A 45 10.62 -3.00 5.05
C THR A 45 9.17 -3.32 4.69
N VAL A 46 8.97 -4.44 3.99
CA VAL A 46 7.62 -4.95 3.72
C VAL A 46 6.93 -5.36 5.04
N GLU A 47 7.70 -5.81 6.04
CA GLU A 47 7.20 -6.18 7.36
C GLU A 47 6.63 -4.95 8.09
N ASP A 48 7.38 -3.85 8.16
CA ASP A 48 6.91 -2.57 8.73
C ASP A 48 5.59 -2.09 8.10
N LEU A 49 5.46 -2.24 6.78
CA LEU A 49 4.23 -1.86 6.07
C LEU A 49 3.05 -2.75 6.46
N ASN A 50 3.28 -4.05 6.67
CA ASN A 50 2.24 -4.97 7.12
C ASN A 50 1.85 -4.69 8.57
N GLU A 51 2.81 -4.44 9.46
CA GLU A 51 2.55 -4.03 10.84
C GLU A 51 1.67 -2.77 10.86
N LYS A 52 2.01 -1.75 10.06
CA LYS A 52 1.16 -0.56 9.90
C LYS A 52 -0.25 -0.84 9.42
N ILE A 53 -0.41 -1.80 8.50
CA ILE A 53 -1.74 -2.17 8.00
C ILE A 53 -2.58 -2.77 9.12
N GLU A 54 -1.99 -3.68 9.91
CA GLU A 54 -2.67 -4.30 11.04
C GLU A 54 -3.04 -3.25 12.10
N GLU A 55 -2.12 -2.34 12.43
CA GLU A 55 -2.42 -1.18 13.30
C GLU A 55 -3.63 -0.39 12.77
N PHE A 56 -3.66 -0.07 11.48
CA PHE A 56 -4.80 0.65 10.89
C PHE A 56 -6.11 -0.16 10.90
N LYS A 57 -6.05 -1.49 10.80
CA LYS A 57 -7.23 -2.36 10.93
C LYS A 57 -7.76 -2.32 12.35
N GLU A 58 -6.88 -2.38 13.36
CA GLU A 58 -7.23 -2.29 14.78
C GLU A 58 -7.83 -0.92 15.13
N GLU A 59 -7.32 0.16 14.52
CA GLU A 59 -7.89 1.51 14.64
C GLU A 59 -9.25 1.68 13.91
N GLY A 60 -9.75 0.65 13.22
CA GLY A 60 -11.02 0.68 12.51
C GLY A 60 -10.97 1.46 11.19
N CYS A 61 -9.81 1.51 10.53
CA CYS A 61 -9.67 2.23 9.27
C CYS A 61 -10.46 1.53 8.14
N LYS A 62 -11.45 2.26 7.60
CA LYS A 62 -12.32 1.82 6.50
C LYS A 62 -11.61 1.47 5.18
N LEU A 63 -10.33 1.81 5.06
CA LEU A 63 -9.52 1.42 3.90
C LEU A 63 -9.11 -0.07 3.95
N PHE A 64 -9.04 -0.64 5.16
CA PHE A 64 -8.57 -2.00 5.42
C PHE A 64 -9.63 -2.91 6.03
N SER A 65 -10.84 -2.41 6.27
CA SER A 65 -12.04 -3.17 6.70
C SER A 65 -12.96 -3.56 5.55
#